data_AF-A0A366MK48-F1
#
_entry.id   AF-A0A366MK48-F1
#
_cell.length_a   1.000
_cell.length_b   1.000
_cell.length_c   1.000
_cell.angle_alpha   90.00
_cell.angle_beta   90.00
_cell.angle_gamma   90.00
#
_symmetry.space_group_name_H-M   'P 1'
#
loop_
_entity.id
_entity.type
_entity.pdbx_description
1 polymer ?
#
loop_
_entity_poly.entity_id
_entity_poly.type
_entity_poly.pdbx_seq_one_letter_code
_entity_poly.pdbx_strand_id
1 'polypeptide(L)'
;MEFWQNIYSHFNPVAFNIGEIAVHWYGIMYALALLSAIFIAKWFIKYDNINISQDIFDSYIWWAEIGVILGARLGYVLFYDTQTMYYLSHPWQIFNPYVNGSYVGISGMSYHGAFLGFIIASYLFSIRKKVSFWFITDISVLGISAAYIFGRIGNFFNQELVGRITDVPWGIYVEGVLRHPSQIYEAILEGLIVFLILVYFRKRKSFDGQLALMYGILYAIARIIAEFFREPDSQLGFLAGNWLTMGILQSLIILVVCLSIYSIRRNTNK
;
A
#
# COMPACT_ATOMS: atom_id res chain seq x y z
N MET A 1 -24.86 -5.53 18.11
CA MET A 1 -23.56 -4.89 18.39
C MET A 1 -22.57 -5.88 18.97
N GLU A 2 -22.97 -6.78 19.89
CA GLU A 2 -22.05 -7.74 20.51
C GLU A 2 -21.21 -8.55 19.51
N PHE A 3 -21.81 -9.06 18.42
CA PHE A 3 -21.06 -9.81 17.41
C PHE A 3 -19.97 -8.98 16.73
N TRP A 4 -20.29 -7.74 16.32
CA TRP A 4 -19.32 -6.85 15.67
C TRP A 4 -18.17 -6.49 16.60
N GLN A 5 -18.51 -6.08 17.82
CA GLN A 5 -17.51 -5.72 18.82
C GLN A 5 -16.61 -6.91 19.17
N ASN A 6 -17.09 -8.15 19.10
CA ASN A 6 -16.32 -9.35 19.40
C ASN A 6 -15.85 -10.12 18.16
N ILE A 7 -15.79 -9.49 16.98
CA ILE A 7 -15.52 -10.16 15.71
C ILE A 7 -14.23 -11.01 15.72
N TYR A 8 -13.17 -10.55 16.39
CA TYR A 8 -11.91 -11.28 16.48
C TYR A 8 -11.96 -12.53 17.34
N SER A 9 -12.89 -12.62 18.30
CA SER A 9 -13.12 -13.86 19.06
C SER A 9 -13.84 -14.93 18.22
N HIS A 10 -14.35 -14.57 17.04
CA HIS A 10 -15.14 -15.43 16.16
C HIS A 10 -14.50 -15.63 14.79
N PHE A 11 -13.28 -15.11 14.59
CA PHE A 11 -12.59 -15.11 13.30
C PHE A 11 -11.21 -15.74 13.42
N ASN A 12 -10.96 -16.76 12.59
CA ASN A 12 -9.64 -17.37 12.47
C ASN A 12 -8.84 -16.67 11.34
N PRO A 13 -7.64 -16.12 11.62
CA PRO A 13 -6.77 -15.54 10.59
C PRO A 13 -6.33 -16.55 9.51
N VAL A 14 -6.30 -17.84 9.86
CA VAL A 14 -6.05 -18.94 8.91
C VAL A 14 -7.34 -19.23 8.15
N ALA A 15 -7.30 -19.05 6.83
CA ALA A 15 -8.42 -19.33 5.96
C ALA A 15 -8.64 -20.84 5.79
N PHE A 16 -7.56 -21.57 5.50
CA PHE A 16 -7.54 -23.03 5.39
C PHE A 16 -6.10 -23.55 5.41
N ASN A 17 -5.93 -24.87 5.56
CA ASN A 17 -4.63 -25.53 5.51
C ASN A 17 -4.50 -26.37 4.24
N ILE A 18 -3.34 -26.34 3.60
CA ILE A 18 -2.94 -27.27 2.53
C ILE A 18 -1.87 -28.18 3.12
N GLY A 19 -2.27 -29.34 3.63
CA GLY A 19 -1.38 -30.19 4.44
C GLY A 19 -0.91 -29.44 5.67
N GLU A 20 0.40 -29.27 5.83
CA GLU A 20 1.04 -28.55 6.94
C GLU A 20 1.16 -27.03 6.70
N ILE A 21 0.81 -26.54 5.52
CA ILE A 21 0.95 -25.12 5.17
C ILE A 21 -0.36 -24.38 5.46
N ALA A 22 -0.31 -23.43 6.40
CA ALA A 22 -1.42 -22.57 6.73
C ALA A 22 -1.57 -21.41 5.73
N VAL A 23 -2.70 -21.35 5.02
CA VAL A 23 -3.05 -20.25 4.12
C VAL A 23 -3.85 -19.21 4.89
N HIS A 24 -3.29 -18.01 5.01
CA HIS A 24 -3.89 -16.93 5.79
C HIS A 24 -4.75 -16.02 4.91
N TRP A 25 -5.83 -15.48 5.48
CA TRP A 25 -6.65 -14.47 4.81
C TRP A 25 -5.84 -13.25 4.38
N TYR A 26 -4.81 -12.90 5.14
CA TYR A 26 -3.87 -11.85 4.82
C TYR A 26 -3.24 -12.05 3.43
N GLY A 27 -2.67 -13.21 3.17
CA GLY A 27 -2.07 -13.54 1.86
C GLY A 27 -3.10 -13.55 0.72
N ILE A 28 -4.31 -14.04 0.98
CA ILE A 28 -5.41 -14.02 0.01
C ILE A 28 -5.78 -12.57 -0.34
N MET A 29 -5.87 -11.68 0.65
CA MET A 29 -6.17 -10.26 0.42
C MET A 29 -5.07 -9.56 -0.38
N TYR A 30 -3.79 -9.90 -0.17
CA TYR A 30 -2.70 -9.37 -1.02
C TYR A 30 -2.82 -9.85 -2.48
N ALA A 31 -3.17 -11.12 -2.70
CA ALA A 31 -3.43 -11.63 -4.04
C ALA A 31 -4.62 -10.91 -4.69
N LEU A 32 -5.71 -10.67 -3.95
CA LEU A 32 -6.85 -9.91 -4.45
C LEU A 32 -6.51 -8.43 -4.70
N ALA A 33 -5.65 -7.82 -3.89
CA ALA A 33 -5.14 -6.48 -4.13
C ALA A 33 -4.43 -6.41 -5.50
N LEU A 34 -3.51 -7.33 -5.77
CA LEU A 34 -2.81 -7.39 -7.05
C LEU A 34 -3.75 -7.62 -8.23
N LEU A 35 -4.61 -8.65 -8.13
CA LEU A 35 -5.55 -9.00 -9.21
C LEU A 35 -6.54 -7.88 -9.49
N SER A 36 -7.06 -7.20 -8.46
CA SER A 36 -7.96 -6.07 -8.61
C SER A 36 -7.27 -4.85 -9.20
N ALA A 37 -6.03 -4.53 -8.81
CA ALA A 37 -5.24 -3.45 -9.41
C ALA A 37 -5.08 -3.67 -10.92
N ILE A 38 -4.67 -4.88 -11.32
CA ILE A 38 -4.47 -5.25 -12.72
C ILE A 38 -5.79 -5.17 -13.48
N PHE A 39 -6.84 -5.80 -12.94
CA PHE A 39 -8.15 -5.84 -13.58
C PHE A 39 -8.71 -4.43 -13.82
N ILE A 40 -8.70 -3.58 -12.79
CA ILE A 40 -9.24 -2.22 -12.86
C ILE A 40 -8.43 -1.36 -13.83
N ALA A 41 -7.10 -1.44 -13.80
CA ALA A 41 -6.27 -0.70 -14.74
C ALA A 41 -6.52 -1.14 -16.19
N LYS A 42 -6.56 -2.45 -16.46
CA LYS A 42 -6.92 -2.98 -17.80
C LYS A 42 -8.33 -2.58 -18.22
N TRP A 43 -9.28 -2.57 -17.28
CA TRP A 43 -10.64 -2.14 -17.54
C TRP A 43 -10.68 -0.67 -17.99
N PHE A 44 -9.99 0.23 -17.28
CA PHE A 44 -9.92 1.63 -17.69
C PHE A 44 -9.16 1.85 -19.00
N ILE A 45 -8.07 1.10 -19.25
CA ILE A 45 -7.36 1.16 -20.53
C ILE A 45 -8.32 0.87 -21.69
N LYS A 46 -9.12 -0.20 -21.57
CA LYS A 46 -10.09 -0.59 -22.58
C LYS A 46 -11.28 0.39 -22.66
N TYR A 47 -11.86 0.74 -21.51
CA TYR A 47 -13.10 1.51 -21.43
C TYR A 47 -12.90 2.98 -21.84
N ASP A 48 -11.76 3.58 -21.49
CA ASP A 48 -11.43 4.96 -21.85
C ASP A 48 -10.59 5.06 -23.13
N ASN A 49 -10.34 3.94 -23.81
CA ASN A 49 -9.53 3.84 -25.02
C ASN A 49 -8.15 4.51 -24.87
N ILE A 50 -7.48 4.22 -23.75
CA ILE A 50 -6.15 4.77 -23.43
C ILE A 50 -5.14 4.23 -24.43
N ASN A 51 -4.34 5.10 -25.04
CA ASN A 51 -3.37 4.76 -26.08
C ASN A 51 -2.13 4.04 -25.51
N ILE A 52 -2.30 2.78 -25.13
CA ILE A 52 -1.23 1.87 -24.69
C ILE A 52 -1.55 0.46 -25.17
N SER A 53 -0.56 -0.25 -25.73
CA SER A 53 -0.77 -1.63 -26.13
C SER A 53 -0.86 -2.55 -24.91
N GLN A 54 -1.66 -3.60 -25.01
CA GLN A 54 -1.80 -4.59 -23.93
C GLN A 54 -0.45 -5.24 -23.59
N ASP A 55 0.38 -5.56 -24.59
CA ASP A 55 1.70 -6.16 -24.36
C ASP A 55 2.65 -5.25 -23.56
N ILE A 56 2.60 -3.93 -23.82
CA ILE A 56 3.39 -2.96 -23.07
C ILE A 56 2.88 -2.90 -21.63
N PHE A 57 1.56 -2.82 -21.42
CA PHE A 57 1.00 -2.75 -20.08
C PHE A 57 1.22 -4.04 -19.28
N ASP A 58 1.11 -5.21 -19.91
CA ASP A 58 1.37 -6.50 -19.27
C ASP A 58 2.85 -6.65 -18.92
N SER A 59 3.74 -6.18 -19.80
CA SER A 59 5.16 -6.08 -19.47
C SER A 59 5.41 -5.11 -18.32
N TYR A 60 4.67 -4.01 -18.20
CA TYR A 60 4.83 -3.05 -17.12
C TYR A 60 4.45 -3.63 -15.75
N ILE A 61 3.37 -4.40 -15.68
CA ILE A 61 2.94 -5.07 -14.44
C ILE A 61 4.09 -5.88 -13.85
N TRP A 62 4.77 -6.71 -14.67
CA TRP A 62 5.92 -7.49 -14.19
C TRP A 62 7.06 -6.62 -13.67
N TRP A 63 7.36 -5.50 -14.34
CA TRP A 63 8.38 -4.57 -13.88
C TRP A 63 8.01 -3.94 -12.54
N ALA A 64 6.77 -3.47 -12.40
CA ALA A 64 6.26 -2.87 -11.18
C ALA A 64 6.31 -3.86 -10.01
N GLU A 65 5.80 -5.08 -10.19
CA GLU A 65 5.78 -6.11 -9.15
C GLU A 65 7.18 -6.55 -8.72
N ILE A 66 8.07 -6.81 -9.67
CA ILE A 66 9.47 -7.13 -9.36
C ILE A 66 10.13 -5.98 -8.61
N GLY A 67 9.90 -4.74 -9.05
CA GLY A 67 10.40 -3.54 -8.37
C GLY A 67 9.91 -3.43 -6.93
N VAL A 68 8.61 -3.62 -6.71
CA VAL A 68 7.98 -3.59 -5.39
C VAL A 68 8.55 -4.67 -4.48
N ILE A 69 8.62 -5.93 -4.93
CA ILE A 69 9.09 -7.06 -4.11
C ILE A 69 10.58 -6.91 -3.78
N LEU A 70 11.42 -6.62 -4.78
CA LEU A 70 12.87 -6.43 -4.56
C LEU A 70 13.13 -5.21 -3.68
N GLY A 71 12.47 -4.10 -3.98
CA GLY A 71 12.59 -2.87 -3.20
C GLY A 71 12.18 -3.06 -1.76
N ALA A 72 11.04 -3.73 -1.52
CA ALA A 72 10.57 -4.02 -0.17
C ALA A 72 11.55 -4.86 0.62
N ARG A 73 12.07 -5.93 0.00
CA ARG A 73 12.98 -6.84 0.69
C ARG A 73 14.35 -6.20 0.95
N LEU A 74 14.93 -5.57 -0.05
CA LEU A 74 16.23 -4.89 0.09
C LEU A 74 16.12 -3.70 1.04
N GLY A 75 15.03 -2.93 0.96
CA GLY A 75 14.79 -1.82 1.89
C GLY A 75 14.67 -2.29 3.34
N TYR A 76 14.06 -3.45 3.59
CA TYR A 76 14.03 -4.03 4.94
C TYR A 76 15.44 -4.39 5.42
N VAL A 77 16.17 -5.17 4.62
CA VAL A 77 17.53 -5.64 4.95
C VAL A 77 18.51 -4.48 5.19
N LEU A 78 18.39 -3.39 4.44
CA LEU A 78 19.31 -2.26 4.53
C LEU A 78 19.00 -1.28 5.65
N PHE A 79 17.72 -1.09 5.99
CA PHE A 79 17.31 0.00 6.90
C PHE A 79 16.70 -0.47 8.22
N TYR A 80 16.26 -1.72 8.33
CA TYR A 80 15.50 -2.20 9.49
C TYR A 80 16.12 -3.45 10.11
N ASP A 81 16.72 -4.33 9.31
CA ASP A 81 17.34 -5.55 9.83
C ASP A 81 18.70 -5.25 10.48
N THR A 82 18.94 -5.80 11.68
CA THR A 82 20.22 -5.62 12.41
C THR A 82 21.35 -6.47 11.85
N GLN A 83 21.05 -7.46 10.99
CA GLN A 83 22.00 -8.39 10.39
C GLN A 83 22.40 -8.00 8.96
N THR A 84 22.32 -6.72 8.56
CA THR A 84 22.68 -6.27 7.21
C THR A 84 24.05 -6.79 6.74
N MET A 85 25.07 -6.81 7.61
CA MET A 85 26.41 -7.31 7.29
C MET A 85 26.44 -8.81 6.94
N TYR A 86 25.57 -9.61 7.56
CA TYR A 86 25.42 -11.03 7.23
C TYR A 86 24.87 -11.19 5.80
N TYR A 87 23.85 -10.43 5.44
CA TYR A 87 23.28 -10.45 4.09
C TYR A 87 24.25 -9.98 3.01
N LEU A 88 25.13 -9.01 3.31
CA LEU A 88 26.16 -8.57 2.36
C LEU A 88 27.20 -9.66 2.08
N SER A 89 27.53 -10.50 3.07
CA SER A 89 28.44 -11.63 2.89
C SER A 89 27.76 -12.87 2.31
N HIS A 90 26.43 -12.99 2.44
CA HIS A 90 25.63 -14.12 1.98
C HIS A 90 24.38 -13.64 1.23
N PRO A 91 24.52 -13.03 0.03
CA PRO A 91 23.43 -12.34 -0.66
C PRO A 91 22.22 -13.24 -0.99
N TRP A 92 22.42 -14.55 -1.16
CA TRP A 92 21.33 -15.51 -1.37
C TRP A 92 20.39 -15.60 -0.16
N GLN A 93 20.85 -15.27 1.05
CA GLN A 93 20.03 -15.27 2.26
C GLN A 93 18.96 -14.17 2.25
N ILE A 94 19.13 -13.12 1.43
CA ILE A 94 18.13 -12.05 1.30
C ILE A 94 16.79 -12.65 0.89
N PHE A 95 16.76 -13.65 0.01
CA PHE A 95 15.52 -14.25 -0.49
C PHE A 95 15.31 -15.69 0.00
N ASN A 96 16.02 -16.11 1.04
CA ASN A 96 15.86 -17.45 1.61
C ASN A 96 14.55 -17.54 2.42
N PRO A 97 13.59 -18.41 2.05
CA PRO A 97 12.34 -18.57 2.78
C PRO A 97 12.42 -19.63 3.90
N TYR A 98 13.60 -20.17 4.18
CA TYR A 98 13.81 -21.22 5.18
C TYR A 98 14.59 -20.70 6.39
N VAL A 99 14.11 -21.05 7.58
CA VAL A 99 14.83 -20.86 8.85
C VAL A 99 14.99 -22.23 9.51
N ASN A 100 16.23 -22.61 9.84
CA ASN A 100 16.56 -23.92 10.43
C ASN A 100 16.01 -25.14 9.67
N GLY A 101 15.91 -25.04 8.33
CA GLY A 101 15.39 -26.11 7.47
C GLY A 101 13.87 -26.16 7.34
N SER A 102 13.13 -25.33 8.09
CA SER A 102 11.67 -25.21 7.97
C SER A 102 11.29 -24.06 7.05
N TYR A 103 10.32 -24.29 6.16
CA TYR A 103 9.77 -23.24 5.31
C TYR A 103 8.91 -22.30 6.16
N VAL A 104 9.33 -21.04 6.25
CA VAL A 104 8.60 -19.99 6.98
C VAL A 104 8.18 -18.84 6.06
N GLY A 105 8.53 -18.91 4.78
CA GLY A 105 8.30 -17.85 3.81
C GLY A 105 9.31 -16.71 3.94
N ILE A 106 9.14 -15.69 3.10
CA ILE A 106 9.96 -14.47 3.16
C ILE A 106 9.25 -13.47 4.07
N SER A 107 9.81 -13.24 5.26
CA SER A 107 9.37 -12.21 6.20
C SER A 107 10.26 -10.97 6.10
N GLY A 108 9.87 -9.86 6.74
CA GLY A 108 10.67 -8.63 6.75
C GLY A 108 10.64 -7.88 5.41
N MET A 109 9.61 -7.07 5.22
CA MET A 109 9.35 -6.28 4.02
C MET A 109 9.18 -4.81 4.40
N SER A 110 9.85 -3.91 3.69
CA SER A 110 9.80 -2.47 3.94
C SER A 110 8.83 -1.79 3.00
N TYR A 111 7.83 -1.09 3.54
CA TYR A 111 6.91 -0.27 2.74
C TYR A 111 7.66 0.81 1.93
N HIS A 112 8.57 1.54 2.57
CA HIS A 112 9.39 2.58 1.91
C HIS A 112 10.27 1.99 0.79
N GLY A 113 10.83 0.81 1.05
CA GLY A 113 11.57 0.06 0.04
C GLY A 113 10.69 -0.32 -1.14
N ALA A 114 9.47 -0.80 -0.88
CA ALA A 114 8.50 -1.17 -1.90
C ALA A 114 8.12 0.02 -2.80
N PHE A 115 7.84 1.17 -2.16
CA PHE A 115 7.51 2.41 -2.86
C PHE A 115 8.68 2.90 -3.73
N LEU A 116 9.91 2.93 -3.19
CA LEU A 116 11.08 3.32 -3.95
C LEU A 116 11.34 2.34 -5.12
N GLY A 117 11.20 1.04 -4.86
CA GLY A 117 11.31 -0.01 -5.86
C GLY A 117 10.30 0.16 -7.01
N PHE A 118 9.04 0.50 -6.70
CA PHE A 118 8.02 0.83 -7.70
C PHE A 118 8.42 2.04 -8.56
N ILE A 119 8.90 3.12 -7.94
CA ILE A 119 9.32 4.34 -8.66
C ILE A 119 10.49 4.04 -9.59
N ILE A 120 11.52 3.35 -9.08
CA ILE A 120 12.70 2.97 -9.87
C ILE A 120 12.30 2.06 -11.04
N ALA A 121 11.52 1.01 -10.77
CA ALA A 121 11.09 0.09 -11.82
C ALA A 121 10.23 0.79 -12.89
N SER A 122 9.31 1.66 -12.47
CA SER A 122 8.49 2.44 -13.39
C SER A 122 9.32 3.40 -14.24
N TYR A 123 10.33 4.04 -13.64
CA TYR A 123 11.25 4.93 -14.36
C TYR A 123 12.11 4.16 -15.37
N LEU A 124 12.72 3.05 -14.96
CA LEU A 124 13.54 2.21 -15.85
C LEU A 124 12.70 1.61 -16.99
N PHE A 125 11.48 1.17 -16.70
CA PHE A 125 10.54 0.70 -17.72
C PHE A 125 10.23 1.79 -18.74
N SER A 126 9.96 3.01 -18.26
CA SER A 126 9.64 4.17 -19.09
C SER A 126 10.75 4.49 -20.07
N ILE A 127 12.01 4.45 -19.62
CA ILE A 127 13.19 4.61 -20.49
C ILE A 127 13.25 3.47 -21.51
N ARG A 128 13.14 2.22 -21.06
CA ARG A 128 13.35 1.05 -21.90
C ARG A 128 12.27 0.87 -22.97
N LYS A 129 11.02 1.18 -22.66
CA LYS A 129 9.87 1.04 -23.56
C LYS A 129 9.46 2.35 -24.23
N LYS A 130 10.17 3.45 -23.96
CA LYS A 130 9.87 4.79 -24.51
C LYS A 130 8.42 5.22 -24.23
N VAL A 131 7.93 4.91 -23.04
CA VAL A 131 6.62 5.33 -22.54
C VAL A 131 6.86 6.39 -21.46
N SER A 132 6.00 7.41 -21.40
CA SER A 132 6.10 8.44 -20.36
C SER A 132 5.88 7.84 -18.97
N PHE A 133 6.81 8.11 -18.05
CA PHE A 133 6.69 7.74 -16.62
C PHE A 133 5.39 8.25 -16.00
N TRP A 134 5.06 9.50 -16.30
CA TRP A 134 3.87 10.14 -15.78
C TRP A 134 2.59 9.55 -16.35
N PHE A 135 2.63 9.15 -17.62
CA PHE A 135 1.51 8.48 -18.28
C PHE A 135 1.25 7.10 -17.69
N ILE A 136 2.29 6.27 -17.53
CA ILE A 136 2.11 4.92 -17.01
C ILE A 136 1.68 4.95 -15.53
N THR A 137 2.25 5.87 -14.73
CA THR A 137 1.89 6.01 -13.31
C THR A 137 0.46 6.54 -13.10
N ASP A 138 -0.05 7.41 -13.98
CA ASP A 138 -1.47 7.80 -13.97
C ASP A 138 -2.41 6.60 -14.12
N ILE A 139 -2.05 5.62 -14.96
CA ILE A 139 -2.81 4.39 -15.15
C ILE A 139 -2.68 3.50 -13.90
N SER A 140 -1.46 3.36 -13.36
CA SER A 140 -1.18 2.53 -12.20
C SER A 140 -1.99 2.94 -10.97
N VAL A 141 -2.08 4.25 -10.67
CA VAL A 141 -2.74 4.73 -9.45
C VAL A 141 -4.25 4.49 -9.45
N LEU A 142 -4.89 4.32 -10.61
CA LEU A 142 -6.30 3.91 -10.69
C LEU A 142 -6.50 2.49 -10.16
N GLY A 143 -5.59 1.57 -10.50
CA GLY A 143 -5.59 0.21 -9.98
C GLY A 143 -5.17 0.16 -8.50
N ILE A 144 -4.06 0.84 -8.15
CA ILE A 144 -3.48 0.84 -6.80
C ILE A 144 -4.47 1.38 -5.76
N SER A 145 -5.17 2.48 -6.06
CA SER A 145 -6.13 3.07 -5.12
C SER A 145 -7.29 2.14 -4.78
N ALA A 146 -7.81 1.39 -5.76
CA ALA A 146 -8.82 0.38 -5.49
C ALA A 146 -8.26 -0.83 -4.72
N ALA A 147 -7.06 -1.29 -5.10
CA ALA A 147 -6.39 -2.42 -4.46
C ALA A 147 -6.02 -2.16 -2.99
N TYR A 148 -5.79 -0.90 -2.62
CA TYR A 148 -5.46 -0.48 -1.26
C TYR A 148 -6.47 -0.98 -0.21
N ILE A 149 -7.75 -1.05 -0.60
CA ILE A 149 -8.85 -1.55 0.24
C ILE A 149 -8.54 -2.97 0.74
N PHE A 150 -8.09 -3.85 -0.15
CA PHE A 150 -7.80 -5.24 0.19
C PHE A 150 -6.62 -5.36 1.15
N GLY A 151 -5.58 -4.53 0.99
CA GLY A 151 -4.46 -4.50 1.94
C GLY A 151 -4.93 -4.21 3.36
N ARG A 152 -5.80 -3.21 3.53
CA ARG A 152 -6.35 -2.83 4.83
C ARG A 152 -7.35 -3.84 5.40
N ILE A 153 -8.16 -4.47 4.54
CA ILE A 153 -9.00 -5.61 4.95
C ILE A 153 -8.11 -6.80 5.37
N GLY A 154 -6.97 -7.00 4.71
CA GLY A 154 -5.94 -7.93 5.12
C GLY A 154 -5.46 -7.65 6.54
N ASN A 155 -5.03 -6.41 6.83
CA ASN A 155 -4.61 -6.02 8.19
C ASN A 155 -5.71 -6.26 9.22
N PHE A 156 -6.97 -5.99 8.85
CA PHE A 156 -8.12 -6.27 9.71
C PHE A 156 -8.25 -7.77 10.02
N PHE A 157 -8.15 -8.65 9.03
CA PHE A 157 -8.19 -10.10 9.22
C PHE A 157 -6.95 -10.65 9.95
N ASN A 158 -5.80 -10.01 9.78
CA ASN A 158 -4.58 -10.34 10.51
C ASN A 158 -4.55 -9.78 11.94
N GLN A 159 -5.59 -9.02 12.34
CA GLN A 159 -5.74 -8.43 13.67
C GLN A 159 -4.59 -7.48 14.04
N GLU A 160 -4.05 -6.74 13.07
CA GLU A 160 -2.91 -5.82 13.25
C GLU A 160 -3.26 -4.38 12.90
N LEU A 161 -2.44 -3.42 13.36
CA LEU A 161 -2.61 -1.98 13.11
C LEU A 161 -3.96 -1.44 13.61
N VAL A 162 -4.39 -1.91 14.78
CA VAL A 162 -5.64 -1.53 15.44
C VAL A 162 -5.62 -0.05 15.87
N GLY A 163 -6.81 0.49 16.08
CA GLY A 163 -6.98 1.89 16.43
C GLY A 163 -6.79 2.18 17.92
N ARG A 164 -6.90 3.46 18.25
CA ARG A 164 -6.88 3.95 19.63
C ARG A 164 -8.08 3.44 20.41
N ILE A 165 -7.95 3.46 21.73
CA ILE A 165 -9.05 3.17 22.65
C ILE A 165 -10.22 4.11 22.35
N THR A 166 -11.44 3.56 22.37
CA THR A 166 -12.64 4.29 22.00
C THR A 166 -13.85 3.84 22.81
N ASP A 167 -14.89 4.66 22.81
CA ASP A 167 -16.20 4.42 23.39
C ASP A 167 -17.31 4.34 22.32
N VAL A 168 -16.96 4.49 21.03
CA VAL A 168 -17.95 4.47 19.93
C VAL A 168 -18.60 3.07 19.77
N PRO A 169 -19.89 3.00 19.41
CA PRO A 169 -20.64 1.74 19.39
C PRO A 169 -20.17 0.74 18.32
N TRP A 170 -19.42 1.19 17.31
CA TRP A 170 -18.83 0.35 16.27
C TRP A 170 -17.34 0.02 16.52
N GLY A 171 -16.83 0.25 17.74
CA GLY A 171 -15.51 -0.25 18.14
C GLY A 171 -15.42 -1.78 18.07
N ILE A 172 -14.20 -2.31 18.15
CA ILE A 172 -13.92 -3.75 18.24
C ILE A 172 -13.04 -4.03 19.46
N TYR A 173 -13.29 -5.14 20.15
CA TYR A 173 -12.49 -5.59 21.28
C TYR A 173 -11.19 -6.21 20.79
N VAL A 174 -10.09 -5.68 21.31
CA VAL A 174 -8.74 -6.21 21.13
C VAL A 174 -8.17 -6.36 22.53
N GLU A 175 -7.88 -7.59 22.93
CA GLU A 175 -7.37 -7.91 24.28
C GLU A 175 -8.24 -7.33 25.42
N GLY A 176 -9.57 -7.38 25.24
CA GLY A 176 -10.54 -6.89 26.23
C GLY A 176 -10.75 -5.37 26.25
N VAL A 177 -10.05 -4.61 25.39
CA VAL A 177 -10.20 -3.15 25.28
C VAL A 177 -10.91 -2.79 23.97
N LEU A 178 -11.92 -1.92 24.07
CA LEU A 178 -12.64 -1.43 22.90
C LEU A 178 -11.78 -0.42 22.13
N ARG A 179 -11.52 -0.70 20.85
CA ARG A 179 -10.66 0.10 19.97
C ARG A 179 -11.35 0.46 18.67
N HIS A 180 -10.93 1.55 18.06
CA HIS A 180 -11.33 1.87 16.70
C HIS A 180 -10.86 0.78 15.72
N PRO A 181 -11.73 0.26 14.82
CA PRO A 181 -11.28 -0.54 13.68
C PRO A 181 -10.62 0.36 12.62
N SER A 182 -9.46 0.95 12.95
CA SER A 182 -8.76 1.93 12.10
C SER A 182 -8.44 1.37 10.71
N GLN A 183 -8.20 0.07 10.58
CA GLN A 183 -7.96 -0.57 9.29
C GLN A 183 -9.15 -0.37 8.33
N ILE A 184 -10.39 -0.44 8.83
CA ILE A 184 -11.58 -0.18 8.02
C ILE A 184 -11.68 1.30 7.66
N TYR A 185 -11.33 2.20 8.59
CA TYR A 185 -11.31 3.63 8.31
C TYR A 185 -10.30 3.95 7.22
N GLU A 186 -9.09 3.38 7.30
CA GLU A 186 -8.03 3.49 6.30
C GLU A 186 -8.48 2.89 4.96
N ALA A 187 -9.15 1.73 4.95
CA ALA A 187 -9.68 1.12 3.73
C ALA A 187 -10.66 2.05 3.01
N ILE A 188 -11.51 2.75 3.76
CA ILE A 188 -12.49 3.69 3.23
C ILE A 188 -11.81 5.01 2.80
N LEU A 189 -11.01 5.62 3.67
CA LEU A 189 -10.40 6.92 3.45
C LEU A 189 -9.31 6.88 2.39
N GLU A 190 -8.33 6.00 2.56
CA GLU A 190 -7.12 5.93 1.72
C GLU A 190 -7.33 5.05 0.48
N GLY A 191 -8.30 4.12 0.52
CA GLY A 191 -8.67 3.28 -0.61
C GLY A 191 -9.89 3.81 -1.36
N LEU A 192 -11.10 3.54 -0.83
CA LEU A 192 -12.35 3.78 -1.54
C LEU A 192 -12.56 5.25 -1.94
N ILE A 193 -12.40 6.19 -1.01
CA ILE A 193 -12.63 7.62 -1.28
C ILE A 193 -11.59 8.14 -2.27
N VAL A 194 -10.30 7.83 -2.07
CA VAL A 194 -9.24 8.20 -3.03
C VAL A 194 -9.54 7.65 -4.42
N PHE A 195 -9.91 6.37 -4.51
CA PHE A 195 -10.29 5.73 -5.77
C PHE A 195 -11.44 6.46 -6.46
N LEU A 196 -12.55 6.73 -5.75
CA LEU A 196 -13.71 7.42 -6.32
C LEU A 196 -13.36 8.82 -6.83
N ILE A 197 -12.53 9.58 -6.10
CA ILE A 197 -12.05 10.88 -6.54
C ILE A 197 -11.19 10.75 -7.81
N LEU A 198 -10.23 9.84 -7.84
CA LEU A 198 -9.39 9.63 -9.03
C LEU A 198 -10.22 9.18 -10.24
N VAL A 199 -11.18 8.28 -10.04
CA VAL A 199 -12.12 7.85 -11.08
C VAL A 199 -12.90 9.05 -11.63
N TYR A 200 -13.38 9.95 -10.78
CA TYR A 200 -14.07 11.16 -11.22
C TYR A 200 -13.17 12.08 -12.07
N PHE A 201 -11.91 12.25 -11.66
CA PHE A 201 -10.96 13.15 -12.32
C PHE A 201 -10.20 12.54 -13.51
N ARG A 202 -10.23 11.22 -13.72
CA ARG A 202 -9.41 10.55 -14.75
C ARG A 202 -9.62 11.08 -16.17
N LYS A 203 -10.87 11.44 -16.52
CA LYS A 203 -11.22 12.03 -17.83
C LYS A 203 -11.05 13.55 -17.89
N ARG A 204 -10.67 14.15 -16.76
CA ARG A 204 -10.52 15.60 -16.56
C ARG A 204 -9.07 15.99 -16.30
N LYS A 205 -8.14 15.07 -16.53
CA LYS A 205 -6.72 15.35 -16.41
C LYS A 205 -6.28 16.31 -17.53
N SER A 206 -5.45 17.26 -17.16
CA SER A 206 -4.90 18.32 -18.01
C SER A 206 -3.46 18.04 -18.44
N PHE A 207 -2.75 17.16 -17.73
CA PHE A 207 -1.39 16.74 -18.07
C PHE A 207 -1.14 15.32 -17.56
N ASP A 208 -0.17 14.62 -18.16
CA ASP A 208 0.28 13.32 -17.66
C ASP A 208 0.97 13.47 -16.31
N GLY A 209 0.59 12.60 -15.37
CA GLY A 209 1.06 12.60 -13.99
C GLY A 209 0.12 13.30 -13.04
N GLN A 210 -0.97 13.90 -13.55
CA GLN A 210 -1.95 14.58 -12.70
C GLN A 210 -2.61 13.60 -11.73
N LEU A 211 -3.01 12.41 -12.18
CA LEU A 211 -3.68 11.43 -11.32
C LEU A 211 -2.68 10.84 -10.32
N ALA A 212 -1.45 10.57 -10.73
CA ALA A 212 -0.41 10.08 -9.84
C ALA A 212 -0.11 11.07 -8.70
N LEU A 213 -0.02 12.36 -9.02
CA LEU A 213 0.19 13.41 -8.02
C LEU A 213 -1.05 13.65 -7.15
N MET A 214 -2.24 13.60 -7.74
CA MET A 214 -3.49 13.65 -6.98
C MET A 214 -3.60 12.48 -6.02
N TYR A 215 -3.22 11.27 -6.41
CA TYR A 215 -3.19 10.11 -5.52
C TYR A 215 -2.31 10.39 -4.30
N GLY A 216 -1.08 10.88 -4.49
CA GLY A 216 -0.18 11.21 -3.38
C GLY A 216 -0.74 12.28 -2.44
N ILE A 217 -1.35 13.34 -2.99
CA ILE A 217 -2.01 14.41 -2.21
C ILE A 217 -3.20 13.86 -1.41
N LEU A 218 -4.10 13.13 -2.08
CA LEU A 218 -5.32 12.60 -1.48
C LEU A 218 -5.01 11.54 -0.42
N TYR A 219 -4.07 10.64 -0.72
CA TYR A 219 -3.57 9.65 0.24
C TYR A 219 -2.98 10.32 1.48
N ALA A 220 -2.11 11.34 1.31
CA ALA A 220 -1.51 12.02 2.45
C ALA A 220 -2.55 12.69 3.36
N ILE A 221 -3.57 13.34 2.77
CA ILE A 221 -4.67 13.95 3.54
C ILE A 221 -5.47 12.87 4.25
N ALA A 222 -5.87 11.81 3.54
CA ALA A 222 -6.61 10.68 4.10
C ALA A 222 -5.85 10.02 5.26
N ARG A 223 -4.53 9.84 5.08
CA ARG A 223 -3.64 9.26 6.09
C ARG A 223 -3.54 10.11 7.34
N ILE A 224 -3.40 11.42 7.20
CA ILE A 224 -3.38 12.35 8.34
C ILE A 224 -4.69 12.24 9.13
N ILE A 225 -5.83 12.16 8.46
CA ILE A 225 -7.13 11.98 9.11
C ILE A 225 -7.21 10.63 9.83
N ALA A 226 -6.81 9.54 9.16
CA ALA A 226 -6.86 8.19 9.72
C ALA A 226 -5.95 8.02 10.94
N GLU A 227 -4.79 8.68 10.96
CA GLU A 227 -3.83 8.63 12.08
C GLU A 227 -4.38 9.17 13.41
N PHE A 228 -5.42 10.01 13.39
CA PHE A 228 -6.11 10.43 14.63
C PHE A 228 -6.88 9.29 15.30
N PHE A 229 -7.29 8.28 14.54
CA PHE A 229 -8.00 7.09 15.04
C PHE A 229 -7.07 5.89 15.22
N ARG A 230 -5.90 5.90 14.60
CA ARG A 230 -4.92 4.81 14.62
C ARG A 230 -4.06 4.86 15.88
N GLU A 231 -3.81 3.71 16.50
CA GLU A 231 -2.80 3.62 17.56
C GLU A 231 -1.40 3.72 16.92
N PRO A 232 -0.50 4.60 17.41
CA PRO A 232 0.85 4.65 16.89
C PRO A 232 1.60 3.34 17.15
N ASP A 233 2.53 3.02 16.25
CA ASP A 233 3.31 1.79 16.37
C ASP A 233 4.09 1.79 17.69
N SER A 234 4.04 0.67 18.43
CA SER A 234 4.59 0.57 19.80
C SER A 234 6.07 0.93 19.90
N GLN A 235 6.84 0.73 18.84
CA GLN A 235 8.27 1.03 18.76
C GLN A 235 8.57 2.53 18.66
N LEU A 236 7.64 3.33 18.12
CA LEU A 236 7.83 4.75 17.83
C LEU A 236 7.01 5.64 18.76
N GLY A 237 5.78 5.22 19.08
CA GLY A 237 4.84 6.02 19.87
C GLY A 237 4.52 7.37 19.21
N PHE A 238 4.20 8.36 20.05
CA PHE A 238 4.03 9.76 19.62
C PHE A 238 5.38 10.47 19.58
N LEU A 239 5.64 11.18 18.48
CA LEU A 239 6.88 11.95 18.29
C LEU A 239 6.86 13.28 19.05
N ALA A 240 5.70 13.94 19.09
CA ALA A 240 5.52 15.22 19.76
C ALA A 240 4.06 15.45 20.17
N GLY A 241 3.88 16.02 21.36
CA GLY A 241 2.61 16.60 21.81
C GLY A 241 1.41 15.65 21.90
N ASN A 242 1.62 14.32 21.96
CA ASN A 242 0.57 13.29 21.96
C ASN A 242 -0.40 13.33 20.76
N TRP A 243 0.02 13.95 19.65
CA TRP A 243 -0.76 13.99 18.41
C TRP A 243 0.07 13.63 17.18
N LEU A 244 1.36 13.99 17.16
CA LEU A 244 2.22 13.77 16.01
C LEU A 244 2.71 12.32 15.97
N THR A 245 2.30 11.56 14.98
CA THR A 245 2.78 10.21 14.69
C THR A 245 3.76 10.23 13.52
N MET A 246 4.55 9.16 13.35
CA MET A 246 5.40 8.99 12.16
C MET A 246 4.59 9.01 10.86
N GLY A 247 3.38 8.44 10.88
CA GLY A 247 2.48 8.46 9.72
C GLY A 247 2.06 9.89 9.32
N ILE A 248 1.76 10.76 10.29
CA ILE A 248 1.44 12.17 10.02
C ILE A 248 2.66 12.90 9.44
N LEU A 249 3.84 12.74 10.04
CA LEU A 249 5.06 13.41 9.57
C LEU A 249 5.40 13.02 8.12
N GLN A 250 5.37 11.73 7.81
CA GLN A 250 5.62 11.22 6.47
C GLN A 250 4.57 11.72 5.47
N SER A 251 3.30 11.74 5.86
CA SER A 251 2.22 12.22 5.02
C SER A 251 2.34 13.71 4.70
N LEU A 252 2.75 14.54 5.68
CA LEU A 252 3.02 15.96 5.44
C LEU A 252 4.14 16.18 4.42
N ILE A 253 5.22 15.39 4.49
CA ILE A 253 6.33 15.45 3.52
C ILE A 253 5.82 15.08 2.12
N ILE A 254 5.09 13.97 1.99
CA ILE A 254 4.52 13.52 0.71
C ILE A 254 3.57 14.60 0.15
N LEU A 255 2.72 15.18 0.99
CA LEU A 255 1.77 16.21 0.60
C LEU A 255 2.50 17.42 0.00
N VAL A 256 3.54 17.93 0.67
CA VAL A 256 4.33 19.07 0.19
C VAL A 256 5.04 18.75 -1.13
N VAL A 257 5.66 17.57 -1.23
CA VAL A 257 6.35 17.13 -2.46
C VAL A 257 5.37 17.03 -3.63
N CYS A 258 4.25 16.34 -3.45
CA CYS A 258 3.26 16.17 -4.52
C CYS A 258 2.60 17.50 -4.91
N LEU A 259 2.27 18.39 -3.97
CA LEU A 259 1.75 19.73 -4.27
C LEU A 259 2.76 20.57 -5.06
N SER A 260 4.04 20.52 -4.68
CA SER A 260 5.11 21.26 -5.36
C SER A 260 5.25 20.78 -6.80
N ILE A 261 5.34 19.46 -7.02
CA ILE A 261 5.46 18.88 -8.37
C ILE A 261 4.19 19.15 -9.19
N TYR A 262 3.00 19.03 -8.57
CA TYR A 262 1.73 19.32 -9.24
C TYR A 262 1.66 20.77 -9.73
N SER A 263 2.04 21.73 -8.88
CA SER A 263 2.06 23.16 -9.23
C SER A 263 3.01 23.45 -10.40
N ILE A 264 4.23 22.90 -10.34
CA ILE A 264 5.23 23.04 -11.40
C ILE A 264 4.70 22.47 -12.72
N ARG A 265 4.22 21.22 -12.70
CA ARG A 265 3.72 20.55 -13.91
C ARG A 265 2.48 21.22 -14.49
N ARG A 266 1.59 21.71 -13.64
CA ARG A 266 0.40 22.43 -14.10
C ARG A 266 0.77 23.72 -14.84
N ASN A 267 1.79 24.43 -14.38
CA ASN A 267 2.22 25.68 -15.02
C ASN A 267 3.00 25.43 -16.31
N THR A 268 3.77 24.35 -16.42
CA THR A 268 4.51 24.02 -17.66
C THR A 268 3.61 23.49 -18.78
N ASN A 269 2.41 23.00 -18.46
CA ASN A 269 1.46 22.43 -19.41
C ASN A 269 0.22 23.33 -19.66
N LYS A 270 0.21 24.56 -19.13
CA LYS A 270 -0.74 25.62 -19.49
C LYS A 270 -0.17 26.44 -20.65
#